data_AF-A0A8T4UYH9-F1
#
_entry.id   AF-A0A8T4UYH9-F1
#
_cell.length_a   1.000
_cell.length_b   1.000
_cell.length_c   1.000
_cell.angle_alpha   90.00
_cell.angle_beta   90.00
_cell.angle_gamma   90.00
#
_symmetry.space_group_name_H-M   'P 1'
#
loop_
_entity.id
_entity.type
_entity.pdbx_description
1 polymer ?
#
loop_
_entity_poly.entity_id
_entity_poly.type
_entity_poly.pdbx_seq_one_letter_code
_entity_poly.pdbx_strand_id
1 'polypeptide(L)'
;MRFLNDHTIKLERELNDLDRFVLKFLKVLEKYVDYVIISGYIAILFGRSRATEDVDVFIKPIDREQFIRLYHHLQKDGFWCLNAESDDEVYSYLGEGIAIRFARSGEAIPNFEVKIAKNILSLATFSDAIEVETSEGTIKISSLERQVAFKKYYLGSDKDLEDAKHIEELFKDHLDYDTIKKYKDLIKKEYG
;
A
#
# COMPACT_ATOMS: atom_id res chain seq x y z
N MET A 1 -5.67 -15.73 11.88
CA MET A 1 -6.04 -14.31 11.86
C MET A 1 -7.48 -14.16 12.33
N ARG A 2 -7.85 -13.01 12.87
CA ARG A 2 -9.23 -12.71 13.28
C ARG A 2 -9.51 -11.21 13.18
N PHE A 3 -10.74 -10.83 12.90
CA PHE A 3 -11.18 -9.44 13.07
C PHE A 3 -11.32 -9.13 14.57
N LEU A 4 -10.77 -8.00 15.00
CA LEU A 4 -11.01 -7.45 16.33
C LEU A 4 -12.21 -6.48 16.31
N ASN A 5 -12.40 -5.80 15.17
CA ASN A 5 -13.53 -4.97 14.80
C ASN A 5 -13.51 -4.79 13.27
N ASP A 6 -14.44 -4.00 12.71
CA ASP A 6 -14.59 -3.79 11.27
C ASP A 6 -13.36 -3.17 10.58
N HIS A 7 -12.48 -2.50 11.34
CA HIS A 7 -11.30 -1.79 10.85
C HIS A 7 -9.98 -2.35 11.40
N THR A 8 -9.98 -3.46 12.13
CA THR A 8 -8.76 -4.05 12.70
C THR A 8 -8.73 -5.55 12.54
N ILE A 9 -7.68 -6.06 11.90
CA ILE A 9 -7.40 -7.48 11.73
C ILE A 9 -6.17 -7.84 12.54
N LYS A 10 -6.28 -8.83 13.43
CA LYS A 10 -5.13 -9.43 14.10
C LYS A 10 -4.55 -10.56 13.24
N LEU A 11 -3.31 -10.40 12.79
CA LEU A 11 -2.57 -11.38 12.01
C LEU A 11 -1.66 -12.22 12.92
N GLU A 12 -2.04 -13.48 13.13
CA GLU A 12 -1.32 -14.43 13.97
C GLU A 12 -0.58 -15.45 13.08
N ARG A 13 0.47 -15.00 12.39
CA ARG A 13 1.43 -15.85 11.68
C ARG A 13 2.84 -15.32 11.85
N GLU A 14 3.83 -16.17 11.61
CA GLU A 14 5.21 -15.73 11.52
C GLU A 14 5.39 -14.76 10.33
N LEU A 15 6.07 -13.64 10.59
CA LEU A 15 6.40 -12.66 9.57
C LEU A 15 7.56 -13.17 8.72
N ASN A 16 7.47 -12.94 7.41
CA ASN A 16 8.57 -13.26 6.50
C ASN A 16 9.47 -12.02 6.30
N ASP A 17 10.51 -12.16 5.46
CA ASP A 17 11.46 -11.07 5.22
C ASP A 17 10.84 -9.87 4.49
N LEU A 18 9.83 -10.11 3.65
CA LEU A 18 9.07 -9.05 2.99
C LEU A 18 8.23 -8.27 4.02
N ASP A 19 7.58 -8.96 4.96
CA ASP A 19 6.80 -8.31 6.02
C ASP A 19 7.68 -7.45 6.92
N ARG A 20 8.84 -7.97 7.35
CA ARG A 20 9.81 -7.21 8.14
C ARG A 20 10.40 -6.03 7.36
N PHE A 21 10.63 -6.20 6.06
CA PHE A 21 11.03 -5.11 5.17
C PHE A 21 9.97 -4.00 5.11
N VAL A 22 8.70 -4.37 4.94
CA VAL A 22 7.55 -3.47 4.97
C VAL A 22 7.47 -2.72 6.30
N LEU A 23 7.45 -3.43 7.43
CA LEU A 23 7.37 -2.82 8.75
C LEU A 23 8.52 -1.84 9.02
N LYS A 24 9.74 -2.17 8.62
CA LYS A 24 10.89 -1.27 8.79
C LYS A 24 10.70 0.04 8.04
N PHE A 25 10.25 -0.02 6.78
CA PHE A 25 9.99 1.18 5.99
C PHE A 25 8.84 2.02 6.57
N LEU A 26 7.72 1.36 6.91
CA LEU A 26 6.53 2.03 7.44
C LEU A 26 6.80 2.73 8.77
N LYS A 27 7.65 2.15 9.63
CA LYS A 27 8.08 2.77 10.90
C LYS A 27 8.79 4.11 10.70
N VAL A 28 9.45 4.33 9.58
CA VAL A 28 10.00 5.64 9.21
C VAL A 28 8.90 6.52 8.64
N LEU A 29 8.13 5.99 7.68
CA LEU A 29 7.10 6.71 6.94
C LEU A 29 6.04 7.36 7.85
N GLU A 30 5.54 6.61 8.83
CA GLU A 30 4.45 7.01 9.72
C GLU A 30 4.79 8.21 10.63
N LYS A 31 6.08 8.50 10.80
CA LYS A 31 6.55 9.67 11.56
C LYS A 31 6.36 10.99 10.81
N TYR A 32 6.20 10.92 9.49
CA TYR A 32 6.14 12.08 8.61
C TYR A 32 4.81 12.24 7.92
N VAL A 33 4.16 11.15 7.53
CA VAL A 33 2.95 11.21 6.73
C VAL A 33 2.05 10.01 7.01
N ASP A 34 0.75 10.24 6.95
CA ASP A 34 -0.22 9.14 6.97
C ASP A 34 -0.13 8.37 5.66
N TYR A 35 -0.20 7.05 5.75
CA TYR A 35 0.02 6.14 4.64
C TYR A 35 -1.04 5.04 4.60
N VAL A 36 -1.22 4.47 3.43
CA VAL A 36 -2.02 3.26 3.21
C VAL A 36 -1.32 2.38 2.19
N ILE A 37 -1.06 1.14 2.56
CA ILE A 37 -0.62 0.11 1.62
C ILE A 37 -1.78 -0.28 0.70
N ILE A 38 -1.47 -0.51 -0.57
CA ILE A 38 -2.42 -0.94 -1.58
C ILE A 38 -1.86 -2.14 -2.38
N SER A 39 -2.72 -2.77 -3.19
CA SER A 39 -2.31 -3.70 -4.24
C SER A 39 -1.72 -5.02 -3.72
N GLY A 40 -0.82 -5.63 -4.50
CA GLY A 40 -0.43 -7.04 -4.39
C GLY A 40 0.13 -7.48 -3.04
N TYR A 41 0.81 -6.60 -2.29
CA TYR A 41 1.33 -6.95 -0.98
C TYR A 41 0.23 -7.35 0.00
N ILE A 42 -1.00 -6.81 -0.12
CA ILE A 42 -2.12 -7.13 0.78
C ILE A 42 -2.49 -8.62 0.66
N ALA A 43 -2.55 -9.15 -0.55
CA ALA A 43 -2.84 -10.58 -0.74
C ALA A 43 -1.71 -11.47 -0.21
N ILE A 44 -0.45 -11.05 -0.39
CA ILE A 44 0.73 -11.75 0.16
C ILE A 44 0.69 -11.73 1.69
N LEU A 45 0.37 -10.58 2.30
CA LEU A 45 0.23 -10.42 3.75
C LEU A 45 -0.77 -11.43 4.32
N PHE A 46 -1.87 -11.67 3.58
CA PHE A 46 -2.91 -12.65 3.91
C PHE A 46 -2.70 -14.04 3.30
N GLY A 47 -1.45 -14.41 3.01
CA GLY A 47 -1.06 -15.80 2.73
C GLY A 47 -1.13 -16.24 1.27
N ARG A 48 -1.31 -15.31 0.32
CA ARG A 48 -1.18 -15.67 -1.09
C ARG A 48 0.28 -15.96 -1.44
N SER A 49 0.56 -17.15 -1.93
CA SER A 49 1.91 -17.58 -2.30
C SER A 49 2.34 -17.02 -3.66
N ARG A 50 2.87 -15.79 -3.68
CA ARG A 50 3.54 -15.20 -4.85
C ARG A 50 4.64 -14.22 -4.44
N ALA A 51 5.61 -14.00 -5.33
CA ALA A 51 6.60 -12.93 -5.19
C ALA A 51 6.03 -11.58 -5.65
N THR A 52 6.61 -10.48 -5.17
CA THR A 52 6.37 -9.13 -5.67
C THR A 52 7.68 -8.38 -5.81
N GLU A 53 7.79 -7.55 -6.84
CA GLU A 53 8.95 -6.67 -7.05
C GLU A 53 8.78 -5.36 -6.29
N ASP A 54 7.54 -4.97 -6.00
CA ASP A 54 7.22 -3.73 -5.32
C ASP A 54 6.09 -3.85 -4.30
N VAL A 55 6.01 -2.83 -3.44
CA VAL A 55 4.97 -2.59 -2.45
C VAL A 55 4.33 -1.24 -2.74
N ASP A 56 3.07 -1.31 -3.16
CA ASP A 56 2.08 -0.24 -3.30
C ASP A 56 1.90 0.64 -2.06
N VAL A 57 2.30 1.92 -2.05
CA VAL A 57 1.97 2.84 -0.94
C VAL A 57 1.38 4.16 -1.42
N PHE A 58 0.19 4.49 -0.92
CA PHE A 58 -0.30 5.88 -0.94
C PHE A 58 0.11 6.63 0.31
N ILE A 59 0.48 7.89 0.14
CA ILE A 59 0.67 8.86 1.23
C ILE A 59 -0.28 10.04 1.04
N LYS A 60 -0.71 10.66 2.14
CA LYS A 60 -1.42 11.94 2.08
C LYS A 60 -0.54 13.02 1.43
N PRO A 61 -1.13 14.08 0.86
CA PRO A 61 -0.37 15.25 0.43
C PRO A 61 0.56 15.73 1.54
N ILE A 62 1.82 15.96 1.17
CA ILE A 62 2.91 16.32 2.06
C ILE A 62 3.66 17.51 1.45
N ASP A 63 4.08 18.46 2.27
CA ASP A 63 4.88 19.59 1.80
C ASP A 63 6.34 19.19 1.52
N ARG A 64 7.04 20.04 0.76
CA ARG A 64 8.44 19.81 0.38
C ARG A 64 9.34 19.59 1.58
N GLU A 65 9.24 20.43 2.59
CA GLU A 65 10.16 20.40 3.73
C GLU A 65 10.01 19.09 4.50
N GLN A 66 8.76 18.68 4.75
CA GLN A 66 8.46 17.43 5.42
C GLN A 66 8.86 16.21 4.60
N PHE A 67 8.65 16.25 3.27
CA PHE A 67 9.04 15.14 2.40
C PHE A 67 10.57 14.98 2.30
N ILE A 68 11.33 16.08 2.23
CA ILE A 68 12.81 16.00 2.24
C ILE A 68 13.32 15.42 3.56
N ARG A 69 12.70 15.76 4.70
CA ARG A 69 13.06 15.12 5.98
C ARG A 69 12.78 13.62 5.99
N LEU A 70 11.64 13.20 5.43
CA LEU A 70 11.31 11.78 5.24
C LEU A 70 12.36 11.09 4.35
N TYR A 71 12.68 11.70 3.20
CA TYR A 71 13.66 11.21 2.25
C TYR A 71 15.02 10.93 2.90
N HIS A 72 15.57 11.92 3.62
CA HIS A 72 16.84 11.76 4.32
C HIS A 72 16.78 10.77 5.49
N HIS A 73 15.64 10.63 6.18
CA HIS A 73 15.49 9.62 7.23
C HIS A 73 15.50 8.22 6.63
N LEU A 74 14.77 7.99 5.54
CA LEU A 74 14.79 6.72 4.81
C LEU A 74 16.23 6.36 4.37
N GLN A 75 16.99 7.33 3.86
CA GLN A 75 18.40 7.13 3.53
C GLN A 75 19.24 6.70 4.74
N LYS A 76 19.08 7.37 5.87
CA LYS A 76 19.79 7.02 7.12
C LYS A 76 19.41 5.64 7.66
N ASP A 77 18.19 5.17 7.39
CA ASP A 77 17.71 3.85 7.83
C ASP A 77 18.05 2.71 6.85
N GLY A 78 18.86 2.99 5.83
CA GLY A 78 19.37 2.00 4.87
C GLY A 78 18.49 1.77 3.66
N PHE A 79 17.66 2.76 3.30
CA PHE A 79 16.94 2.78 2.03
C PHE A 79 17.63 3.72 1.03
N TRP A 80 17.43 3.51 -0.26
CA TRP A 80 17.86 4.44 -1.30
C TRP A 80 16.74 4.64 -2.31
N CYS A 81 16.70 5.82 -2.93
CA CYS A 81 15.76 6.12 -3.99
C CYS A 81 16.31 5.61 -5.32
N LEU A 82 15.47 4.87 -6.06
CA LEU A 82 15.85 4.23 -7.31
C LEU A 82 15.77 5.17 -8.51
N ASN A 83 14.95 6.21 -8.41
CA ASN A 83 14.59 7.05 -9.55
C ASN A 83 14.85 8.54 -9.33
N ALA A 84 15.51 8.95 -8.26
CA ALA A 84 15.92 10.34 -8.05
C ALA A 84 17.22 10.39 -7.25
N GLU A 85 18.11 11.32 -7.61
CA GLU A 85 19.44 11.46 -7.02
C GLU A 85 19.57 12.69 -6.10
N SER A 86 18.64 13.64 -6.20
CA SER A 86 18.67 14.90 -5.44
C SER A 86 17.33 15.26 -4.77
N ASP A 87 17.40 16.15 -3.78
CA ASP A 87 16.23 16.69 -3.09
C ASP A 87 15.25 17.41 -4.04
N ASP A 88 15.79 18.09 -5.06
CA ASP A 88 14.96 18.79 -6.04
C ASP A 88 14.26 17.81 -6.99
N GLU A 89 14.95 16.78 -7.47
CA GLU A 89 14.36 15.75 -8.32
C GLU A 89 13.27 14.97 -7.59
N VAL A 90 13.55 14.50 -6.37
CA VAL A 90 12.63 13.62 -5.64
C VAL A 90 11.31 14.34 -5.33
N TYR A 91 11.36 15.66 -5.05
CA TYR A 91 10.15 16.43 -4.84
C TYR A 91 9.46 16.82 -6.16
N SER A 92 10.21 17.16 -7.22
CA SER A 92 9.63 17.46 -8.53
C SER A 92 8.81 16.29 -9.06
N TYR A 93 9.38 15.08 -9.00
CA TYR A 93 8.73 13.86 -9.46
C TYR A 93 7.45 13.58 -8.69
N LEU A 94 7.50 13.73 -7.36
CA LEU A 94 6.32 13.59 -6.51
C LEU A 94 5.22 14.62 -6.87
N GLY A 95 5.62 15.87 -7.13
CA GLY A 95 4.73 16.96 -7.58
C GLY A 95 4.07 16.66 -8.93
N GLU A 96 4.83 16.11 -9.87
CA GLU A 96 4.37 15.68 -11.21
C GLU A 96 3.50 14.41 -11.15
N GLY A 97 3.45 13.73 -10.01
CA GLY A 97 2.68 12.50 -9.83
C GLY A 97 3.41 11.24 -10.27
N ILE A 98 4.71 11.36 -10.52
CA ILE A 98 5.62 10.24 -10.70
C ILE A 98 5.84 9.61 -9.33
N ALA A 99 5.66 8.30 -9.23
CA ALA A 99 5.91 7.59 -7.99
C ALA A 99 7.40 7.61 -7.64
N ILE A 100 7.72 7.79 -6.36
CA ILE A 100 9.10 7.71 -5.86
C ILE A 100 9.33 6.29 -5.37
N ARG A 101 10.44 5.68 -5.84
CA ARG A 101 10.72 4.27 -5.56
C ARG A 101 11.86 4.13 -4.56
N PHE A 102 11.65 3.39 -3.49
CA PHE A 102 12.66 3.16 -2.45
C PHE A 102 12.97 1.67 -2.28
N ALA A 103 14.24 1.28 -2.24
CA ALA A 103 14.66 -0.09 -1.93
C ALA A 103 15.68 -0.10 -0.80
N ARG A 104 16.10 -1.29 -0.34
CA ARG A 104 17.29 -1.39 0.53
C ARG A 104 18.52 -0.93 -0.23
N SER A 105 19.45 -0.25 0.43
CA SER A 105 20.69 0.23 -0.21
C SER A 105 21.42 -0.90 -0.93
N GLY A 106 21.65 -0.73 -2.24
CA GLY A 106 22.31 -1.72 -3.09
C GLY A 106 21.39 -2.77 -3.73
N GLU A 107 20.09 -2.73 -3.44
CA GLU A 107 19.08 -3.61 -4.03
C GLU A 107 18.12 -2.83 -4.93
N ALA A 108 17.52 -3.50 -5.93
CA ALA A 108 16.46 -2.91 -6.77
C ALA A 108 15.06 -3.43 -6.40
N ILE A 109 14.97 -4.65 -5.87
CA ILE A 109 13.72 -5.31 -5.48
C ILE A 109 13.93 -6.13 -4.18
N PRO A 110 12.90 -6.26 -3.33
CA PRO A 110 11.63 -5.54 -3.41
C PRO A 110 11.83 -4.02 -3.14
N ASN A 111 11.02 -3.18 -3.77
CA ASN A 111 11.01 -1.73 -3.53
C ASN A 111 9.62 -1.23 -3.08
N PHE A 112 9.53 -0.03 -2.54
CA PHE A 112 8.28 0.68 -2.29
C PHE A 112 8.02 1.61 -3.44
N GLU A 113 6.83 1.58 -4.02
CA GLU A 113 6.38 2.58 -4.99
C GLU A 113 5.44 3.56 -4.26
N VAL A 114 6.00 4.70 -3.86
CA VAL A 114 5.31 5.71 -3.04
C VAL A 114 4.62 6.74 -3.95
N LYS A 115 3.30 6.88 -3.76
CA LYS A 115 2.43 7.76 -4.55
C LYS A 115 1.71 8.75 -3.64
N ILE A 116 1.69 10.04 -4.00
CA ILE A 116 0.77 10.99 -3.34
C ILE A 116 -0.65 10.67 -3.80
N ALA A 117 -1.58 10.54 -2.86
CA ALA A 117 -3.01 10.50 -3.16
C ALA A 117 -3.48 11.88 -3.64
N LYS A 118 -3.99 11.93 -4.88
CA LYS A 118 -4.39 13.18 -5.55
C LYS A 118 -5.88 13.26 -5.87
N ASN A 119 -6.48 12.15 -6.30
CA ASN A 119 -7.88 12.10 -6.69
C ASN A 119 -8.78 11.57 -5.56
N ILE A 120 -10.10 11.69 -5.76
CA ILE A 120 -11.11 11.30 -4.76
C ILE A 120 -10.95 9.83 -4.37
N LEU A 121 -10.65 8.94 -5.33
CA LEU A 121 -10.54 7.51 -5.04
C LEU A 121 -9.29 7.15 -4.24
N SER A 122 -8.13 7.75 -4.54
CA SER A 122 -6.90 7.56 -3.76
C SER A 122 -7.01 8.20 -2.38
N LEU A 123 -7.60 9.38 -2.25
CA LEU A 123 -7.82 10.03 -0.95
C LEU A 123 -8.82 9.27 -0.07
N ALA A 124 -9.83 8.63 -0.68
CA ALA A 124 -10.80 7.83 0.06
C ALA A 124 -10.16 6.59 0.73
N THR A 125 -9.02 6.08 0.24
CA THR A 125 -8.33 4.92 0.83
C THR A 125 -7.96 5.10 2.30
N PHE A 126 -7.75 6.35 2.74
CA PHE A 126 -7.42 6.67 4.14
C PHE A 126 -8.63 6.64 5.06
N SER A 127 -9.84 6.77 4.52
CA SER A 127 -11.08 6.83 5.32
C SER A 127 -11.61 5.45 5.70
N ASP A 128 -11.31 4.45 4.88
CA ASP A 128 -11.72 3.06 5.06
C ASP A 128 -10.51 2.12 5.19
N ALA A 129 -9.36 2.64 5.61
CA ALA A 129 -8.17 1.84 5.85
C ALA A 129 -8.41 0.83 6.99
N ILE A 130 -7.78 -0.32 6.87
CA ILE A 130 -7.80 -1.39 7.88
C ILE A 130 -6.41 -1.45 8.52
N GLU A 131 -6.37 -1.52 9.84
CA GLU A 131 -5.16 -1.78 10.60
C GLU A 131 -4.94 -3.29 10.74
N VAL A 132 -3.79 -3.77 10.28
CA VAL A 132 -3.37 -5.17 10.46
C VAL A 132 -2.35 -5.20 11.59
N GLU A 133 -2.76 -5.72 12.74
CA GLU A 133 -1.88 -5.94 13.90
C GLU A 133 -1.05 -7.21 13.69
N THR A 134 0.27 -7.08 13.72
CA THR A 134 1.21 -8.19 13.65
C THR A 134 1.97 -8.33 14.97
N SER A 135 2.82 -9.36 15.09
CA SER A 135 3.70 -9.51 16.26
C SER A 135 4.78 -8.44 16.38
N GLU A 136 5.12 -7.72 15.29
CA GLU A 136 6.23 -6.76 15.25
C GLU A 136 5.78 -5.32 14.99
N GLY A 137 4.49 -5.07 14.76
CA GLY A 137 3.95 -3.73 14.51
C GLY A 137 2.61 -3.75 13.78
N THR A 138 2.15 -2.58 13.36
CA THR A 138 0.86 -2.41 12.67
C THR A 138 1.10 -1.98 11.23
N ILE A 139 0.32 -2.52 10.30
CA ILE A 139 0.34 -2.17 8.88
C ILE A 139 -1.03 -1.60 8.51
N LYS A 140 -1.10 -0.37 8.01
CA LYS A 140 -2.33 0.18 7.43
C LYS A 140 -2.49 -0.25 5.98
N ILE A 141 -3.57 -0.94 5.66
CA ILE A 141 -3.91 -1.39 4.30
C ILE A 141 -5.21 -0.76 3.82
N SER A 142 -5.40 -0.66 2.52
CA SER A 142 -6.69 -0.34 1.93
C SER A 142 -7.74 -1.39 2.29
N SER A 143 -9.01 -0.98 2.39
CA SER A 143 -10.14 -1.90 2.60
C SER A 143 -10.13 -3.08 1.62
N LEU A 144 -10.61 -4.22 2.10
CA LEU A 144 -10.65 -5.47 1.33
C LEU A 144 -11.58 -5.33 0.13
N GLU A 145 -12.72 -4.67 0.30
CA GLU A 145 -13.69 -4.40 -0.77
C GLU A 145 -13.08 -3.57 -1.89
N ARG A 146 -12.31 -2.53 -1.53
CA ARG A 146 -11.60 -1.70 -2.51
C ARG A 146 -10.54 -2.52 -3.24
N GLN A 147 -9.79 -3.35 -2.53
CA GLN A 147 -8.80 -4.23 -3.16
C GLN A 147 -9.44 -5.17 -4.18
N VAL A 148 -10.54 -5.83 -3.82
CA VAL A 148 -11.29 -6.70 -4.73
C VAL A 148 -11.81 -5.92 -5.93
N ALA A 149 -12.43 -4.75 -5.72
CA ALA A 149 -13.01 -3.95 -6.78
C ALA A 149 -11.97 -3.43 -7.80
N PHE A 150 -10.86 -2.85 -7.33
CA PHE A 150 -9.82 -2.32 -8.22
C PHE A 150 -9.14 -3.43 -9.04
N LYS A 151 -8.87 -4.58 -8.42
CA LYS A 151 -8.27 -5.72 -9.12
C LYS A 151 -9.17 -6.29 -10.20
N LYS A 152 -10.47 -6.40 -9.93
CA LYS A 152 -11.45 -6.95 -10.89
C LYS A 152 -11.84 -5.99 -12.00
N TYR A 153 -12.01 -4.70 -11.69
CA TYR A 153 -12.71 -3.76 -12.56
C TYR A 153 -11.83 -2.64 -13.12
N TYR A 154 -10.56 -2.55 -12.71
CA TYR A 154 -9.62 -1.56 -13.22
C TYR A 154 -8.30 -2.19 -13.70
N LEU A 155 -7.63 -2.99 -12.87
CA LEU A 155 -6.32 -3.56 -13.20
C LEU A 155 -6.42 -4.79 -14.11
N GLY A 156 -7.19 -5.80 -13.69
CA GLY A 156 -7.66 -6.89 -14.56
C GLY A 156 -6.62 -7.88 -15.09
N SER A 157 -5.35 -7.81 -14.67
CA SER A 157 -4.37 -8.83 -15.06
C SER A 157 -4.64 -10.18 -14.38
N ASP A 158 -4.12 -11.29 -14.92
CA ASP A 158 -4.32 -12.63 -14.32
C ASP A 158 -3.90 -12.67 -12.84
N LYS A 159 -2.76 -12.04 -12.52
CA LYS A 159 -2.30 -11.91 -11.13
C LYS A 159 -3.29 -11.11 -10.29
N ASP A 160 -3.91 -10.05 -10.82
CA ASP A 160 -4.89 -9.25 -10.07
C ASP A 160 -6.19 -10.00 -9.83
N LEU A 161 -6.69 -10.73 -10.83
CA LEU A 161 -7.90 -11.53 -10.69
C LEU A 161 -7.74 -12.64 -9.65
N GLU A 162 -6.58 -13.30 -9.64
CA GLU A 162 -6.25 -14.29 -8.61
C GLU A 162 -6.08 -13.66 -7.21
N ASP A 163 -5.58 -12.42 -7.11
CA ASP A 163 -5.43 -11.70 -5.81
C ASP A 163 -6.82 -11.40 -5.26
N ALA A 164 -7.70 -10.87 -6.12
CA ALA A 164 -9.08 -10.59 -5.76
C ALA A 164 -9.81 -11.86 -5.32
N LYS A 165 -9.65 -12.97 -6.07
CA LYS A 165 -10.24 -14.26 -5.71
C LYS A 165 -9.74 -14.77 -4.36
N HIS A 166 -8.42 -14.68 -4.10
CA HIS A 166 -7.83 -15.07 -2.82
C HIS A 166 -8.44 -14.30 -1.65
N ILE A 167 -8.51 -12.96 -1.77
CA ILE A 167 -9.12 -12.10 -0.74
C ILE A 167 -10.62 -12.42 -0.57
N GLU A 168 -11.35 -12.62 -1.66
CA GLU A 168 -12.77 -12.98 -1.60
C GLU A 168 -13.01 -14.31 -0.90
N GLU A 169 -12.26 -15.36 -1.23
CA GLU A 169 -12.42 -16.67 -0.61
C GLU A 169 -12.08 -16.63 0.88
N LEU A 170 -11.04 -15.88 1.23
CA LEU A 170 -10.53 -15.76 2.59
C LEU A 170 -11.44 -14.93 3.50
N PHE A 171 -12.06 -13.89 2.96
CA PHE A 171 -12.85 -12.90 3.69
C PHE A 171 -14.32 -12.87 3.31
N LYS A 172 -14.83 -13.91 2.64
CA LYS A 172 -16.22 -13.99 2.12
C LYS A 172 -17.30 -13.61 3.14
N ASP A 173 -17.10 -13.95 4.41
CA ASP A 173 -18.07 -13.74 5.49
C ASP A 173 -17.94 -12.33 6.11
N HIS A 174 -16.92 -11.57 5.71
CA HIS A 174 -16.60 -10.22 6.20
C HIS A 174 -16.65 -9.15 5.09
N LEU A 175 -16.83 -9.54 3.82
CA LEU A 175 -16.88 -8.62 2.70
C LEU A 175 -18.29 -8.05 2.50
N ASP A 176 -18.36 -6.72 2.36
CA ASP A 176 -19.56 -6.04 1.88
C ASP A 176 -19.57 -5.96 0.35
N TYR A 177 -20.29 -6.89 -0.28
CA TYR A 177 -20.44 -6.95 -1.74
C TYR A 177 -21.18 -5.74 -2.34
N ASP A 178 -22.05 -5.06 -1.58
CA ASP A 178 -22.65 -3.80 -2.04
C ASP A 178 -21.61 -2.69 -2.08
N THR A 179 -20.68 -2.68 -1.14
CA THR A 179 -19.53 -1.75 -1.16
C THR A 179 -18.56 -2.06 -2.31
N ILE A 180 -18.29 -3.32 -2.62
CA ILE A 180 -17.53 -3.70 -3.84
C ILE A 180 -18.21 -3.16 -5.10
N LYS A 181 -19.53 -3.28 -5.19
CA LYS A 181 -20.31 -2.75 -6.32
C LYS A 181 -20.26 -1.23 -6.40
N LYS A 182 -20.37 -0.53 -5.27
CA LYS A 182 -20.19 0.94 -5.23
C LYS A 182 -18.80 1.33 -5.76
N TYR A 183 -17.75 0.62 -5.36
CA TYR A 183 -16.40 0.88 -5.88
C TYR A 183 -16.27 0.60 -7.37
N LYS A 184 -16.89 -0.45 -7.89
CA LYS A 184 -16.96 -0.69 -9.34
C LYS A 184 -17.55 0.50 -10.09
N ASP A 185 -18.66 1.04 -9.61
CA ASP A 185 -19.34 2.18 -10.25
C ASP A 185 -18.49 3.46 -10.17
N LEU A 186 -17.83 3.68 -9.03
CA LEU A 186 -16.90 4.80 -8.83
C LEU A 186 -15.66 4.70 -9.74
N ILE A 187 -15.07 3.52 -9.85
CA ILE A 187 -13.95 3.23 -10.77
C ILE A 187 -14.37 3.55 -12.21
N LYS A 188 -15.54 3.07 -12.63
CA LYS A 188 -16.06 3.33 -13.98
C LYS A 188 -16.26 4.82 -14.23
N LYS A 189 -16.71 5.58 -13.24
CA LYS A 189 -16.92 7.03 -13.38
C LYS A 189 -15.60 7.81 -13.50
N GLU A 190 -14.56 7.39 -12.79
CA GLU A 190 -13.26 8.08 -12.76
C GLU A 190 -12.37 7.70 -13.95
N TYR A 191 -12.41 6.43 -14.38
CA TYR A 191 -11.45 5.86 -15.34
C TYR A 191 -12.06 5.28 -16.61
N GLY A 192 -13.39 5.22 -16.72
CA GLY A 192 -14.11 4.69 -17.88
C GLY A 192 -14.57 5.78 -18.83
#